data_AF-A0A656JQQ5-F1
#
_entry.id   AF-A0A656JQQ5-F1
#
_cell.length_a   1.000
_cell.length_b   1.000
_cell.length_c   1.000
_cell.angle_alpha   90.00
_cell.angle_beta   90.00
_cell.angle_gamma   90.00
#
_symmetry.space_group_name_H-M   'P 1'
#
loop_
_entity.id
_entity.type
_entity.pdbx_description
1 polymer ?
#
loop_
_entity_poly.entity_id
_entity_poly.type
_entity_poly.pdbx_seq_one_letter_code
_entity_poly.pdbx_strand_id
1 'polypeptide(L)'
;MSAVITPADFNDFKVADISLAAWGRRETIIAESEMPALMGLRRKYAGEQPLKGAKILGCIHMTIQTAVLIETLVALGAEVRWSSCNIFSTQDQAAAAIAAAGIAVYAWKGETEEEYEWCIEQTILKDGQPWDANMILDDG
;
A
#
# COMPACT_ATOMS: atom_id res chain seq x y z
N MET A 1 13.62 3.22 18.29
CA MET A 1 13.56 2.56 16.96
C MET A 1 12.54 1.44 17.06
N SER A 2 11.32 1.67 16.59
CA SER A 2 10.28 0.61 16.60
C SER A 2 10.42 -0.15 15.30
N ALA A 3 10.92 -1.38 15.36
CA ALA A 3 10.79 -2.31 14.24
C ALA A 3 9.27 -2.51 14.04
N VAL A 4 8.77 -2.22 12.84
CA VAL A 4 7.42 -2.64 12.46
C VAL A 4 7.49 -4.15 12.32
N ILE A 5 7.02 -4.84 13.35
CA ILE A 5 6.86 -6.30 13.36
C ILE A 5 5.67 -6.57 12.44
N THR A 6 5.88 -7.29 11.34
CA THR A 6 4.78 -7.87 10.56
C THR A 6 3.83 -8.54 11.55
N PRO A 7 2.52 -8.22 11.56
CA PRO A 7 1.60 -8.91 12.44
C PRO A 7 1.81 -10.41 12.26
N ALA A 8 2.11 -11.12 13.35
CA ALA A 8 2.27 -12.56 13.29
C ALA A 8 1.00 -13.12 12.62
N ASP A 9 1.16 -13.76 11.47
CA ASP A 9 0.10 -14.38 10.65
C ASP A 9 -0.57 -13.51 9.56
N PHE A 10 -0.10 -12.29 9.26
CA PHE A 10 -0.56 -11.58 8.06
C PHE A 10 0.09 -12.18 6.80
N ASN A 11 -0.71 -12.84 5.95
CA ASN A 11 -0.26 -13.47 4.70
C ASN A 11 -1.03 -12.96 3.46
N ASP A 12 -1.80 -11.87 3.61
CA ASP A 12 -2.64 -11.33 2.54
C ASP A 12 -1.87 -10.31 1.67
N PHE A 13 -0.75 -10.74 1.10
CA PHE A 13 0.11 -9.94 0.25
C PHE A 13 0.98 -10.81 -0.67
N LYS A 14 1.57 -10.22 -1.71
CA LYS A 14 2.67 -10.84 -2.46
C LYS A 14 3.65 -9.76 -2.93
N VAL A 15 4.89 -9.88 -2.50
CA VAL A 15 5.99 -8.94 -2.80
C VAL A 15 7.26 -9.73 -3.11
N ALA A 16 8.26 -9.08 -3.71
CA ALA A 16 9.51 -9.74 -4.09
C ALA A 16 10.25 -10.34 -2.88
N ASP A 17 10.45 -9.54 -1.83
CA ASP A 17 11.18 -9.94 -0.62
C ASP A 17 10.72 -9.12 0.59
N ILE A 18 10.06 -9.78 1.54
CA ILE A 18 9.57 -9.14 2.77
C ILE A 18 10.70 -8.65 3.69
N SER A 19 11.93 -9.18 3.53
CA SER A 19 13.09 -8.77 4.33
C SER A 19 13.50 -7.31 4.08
N LEU A 20 13.07 -6.73 2.95
CA LEU A 20 13.33 -5.33 2.57
C LEU A 20 12.50 -4.32 3.36
N ALA A 21 11.50 -4.76 4.13
CA ALA A 21 10.55 -3.89 4.83
C ALA A 21 11.22 -2.83 5.73
N ALA A 22 12.29 -3.20 6.43
CA ALA A 22 13.01 -2.26 7.30
C ALA A 22 13.72 -1.15 6.51
N TRP A 23 14.19 -1.44 5.30
CA TRP A 23 14.74 -0.45 4.39
C TRP A 23 13.64 0.47 3.85
N GLY A 24 12.56 -0.11 3.32
CA GLY A 24 11.42 0.68 2.86
C GLY A 24 10.87 1.61 3.92
N ARG A 25 10.72 1.14 5.16
CA ARG A 25 10.29 1.98 6.29
C ARG A 25 11.19 3.20 6.50
N ARG A 26 12.51 3.04 6.39
CA ARG A 26 13.45 4.17 6.53
C ARG A 26 13.26 5.18 5.40
N GLU A 27 13.08 4.72 4.17
CA GLU A 27 12.83 5.59 3.03
C GLU A 27 11.46 6.28 3.11
N THR A 28 10.41 5.58 3.57
CA THR A 28 9.09 6.19 3.81
C THR A 28 9.19 7.31 4.84
N ILE A 29 9.90 7.12 5.96
CA ILE A 29 10.11 8.17 6.97
C ILE A 29 10.84 9.39 6.37
N ILE A 30 11.81 9.17 5.49
CA ILE A 30 12.48 10.27 4.77
C ILE A 30 11.51 10.96 3.81
N ALA A 31 10.69 10.21 3.07
CA ALA A 31 9.71 10.78 2.15
C ALA A 31 8.63 11.59 2.86
N GLU A 32 8.25 11.23 4.09
CA GLU A 32 7.32 12.04 4.90
C GLU A 32 7.83 13.47 5.14
N SER A 33 9.15 13.70 5.29
CA SER A 33 9.70 15.06 5.44
C SER A 33 9.64 15.86 4.14
N GLU A 34 9.68 15.19 2.99
CA GLU A 34 9.61 15.79 1.65
C GLU A 34 8.18 15.91 1.11
N MET A 35 7.17 15.43 1.84
CA MET A 35 5.75 15.49 1.45
C MET A 35 4.91 16.32 2.45
N PRO A 36 5.27 17.60 2.70
CA PRO A 36 4.68 18.39 3.79
C PRO A 36 3.18 18.65 3.60
N ALA A 37 2.70 18.77 2.37
CA ALA A 37 1.28 18.95 2.07
C ALA A 37 0.46 17.72 2.48
N LEU A 38 0.91 16.53 2.09
CA LEU A 38 0.23 15.28 2.43
C LEU A 38 0.28 15.01 3.94
N MET A 39 1.41 15.28 4.59
CA MET A 39 1.53 15.19 6.05
C MET A 39 0.67 16.24 6.77
N GLY A 40 0.49 17.42 6.18
CA GLY A 40 -0.46 18.42 6.64
C GLY A 40 -1.91 17.93 6.60
N LEU A 41 -2.33 17.30 5.49
CA LEU A 41 -3.66 16.70 5.36
C LEU A 41 -3.87 15.57 6.37
N ARG A 42 -2.88 14.67 6.52
CA ARG A 42 -2.91 13.58 7.50
C ARG A 42 -3.16 14.13 8.90
N ARG A 43 -2.39 15.13 9.34
CA ARG A 43 -2.56 15.76 10.67
C ARG A 43 -3.90 16.47 10.82
N LYS A 44 -4.34 17.21 9.79
CA LYS A 44 -5.57 17.99 9.82
C LYS A 44 -6.80 17.10 10.03
N TYR A 45 -6.88 15.98 9.31
CA TYR A 45 -8.08 15.14 9.25
C TYR A 45 -8.03 13.87 10.11
N ALA A 46 -6.90 13.56 10.75
CA ALA A 46 -6.76 12.36 11.58
C ALA A 46 -7.82 12.26 12.70
N GLY A 47 -8.26 13.37 13.30
CA GLY A 47 -9.31 13.36 14.32
C GLY A 47 -10.71 13.15 13.77
N GLU A 48 -10.96 13.59 12.53
CA GLU A 48 -12.27 13.54 11.88
C GLU A 48 -12.56 12.16 11.25
N GLN A 49 -11.49 11.40 10.92
CA GLN A 49 -11.58 10.09 10.27
C GLN A 49 -12.51 10.10 9.05
N PRO A 50 -12.31 11.02 8.08
CA PRO A 50 -13.25 11.22 6.97
C PRO A 50 -13.35 10.03 6.02
N LEU A 51 -12.37 9.12 6.04
CA LEU A 51 -12.35 7.91 5.24
C LEU A 51 -12.79 6.68 6.03
N LYS A 52 -13.34 6.85 7.24
CA LYS A 52 -13.86 5.72 8.02
C LYS A 52 -14.93 4.95 7.22
N GLY A 53 -14.68 3.67 7.00
CA GLY A 53 -15.55 2.80 6.19
C GLY A 53 -15.28 2.85 4.69
N ALA A 54 -14.32 3.67 4.25
CA ALA A 54 -13.80 3.60 2.89
C ALA A 54 -13.02 2.30 2.71
N LYS A 55 -13.31 1.62 1.61
CA LYS A 55 -12.65 0.39 1.17
C LYS A 55 -12.12 0.64 -0.23
N ILE A 56 -10.84 0.98 -0.30
CA ILE A 56 -10.21 1.56 -1.50
C ILE A 56 -9.39 0.48 -2.21
N LEU A 57 -9.71 0.25 -3.48
CA LEU A 57 -8.84 -0.47 -4.41
C LEU A 57 -7.86 0.54 -5.02
N GLY A 58 -6.57 0.34 -4.82
CA GLY A 58 -5.52 1.19 -5.38
C GLY A 58 -4.75 0.48 -6.48
N CYS A 59 -4.67 1.09 -7.67
CA CYS A 59 -3.79 0.65 -8.76
C CYS A 59 -2.97 1.85 -9.23
N ILE A 60 -1.76 1.98 -8.67
CA ILE A 60 -0.82 3.07 -8.98
C ILE A 60 0.58 2.60 -8.64
N HIS A 61 1.60 3.13 -9.31
CA HIS A 61 3.02 2.80 -9.09
C HIS A 61 3.35 2.56 -7.60
N MET A 62 3.78 1.35 -7.25
CA MET A 62 4.07 0.97 -5.87
C MET A 62 5.47 1.49 -5.43
N THR A 63 5.54 2.79 -5.17
CA THR A 63 6.75 3.53 -4.80
C THR A 63 6.76 3.94 -3.32
N ILE A 64 7.87 4.50 -2.85
CA ILE A 64 7.99 5.08 -1.51
C ILE A 64 7.00 6.24 -1.31
N GLN A 65 6.77 7.08 -2.33
CA GLN A 65 5.81 8.18 -2.25
C GLN A 65 4.38 7.66 -2.14
N THR A 66 4.06 6.62 -2.90
CA THR A 66 2.77 5.92 -2.82
C THR A 66 2.60 5.25 -1.44
N ALA A 67 3.66 4.74 -0.82
CA ALA A 67 3.57 4.22 0.55
C ALA A 67 3.12 5.31 1.55
N VAL A 68 3.61 6.55 1.41
CA VAL A 68 3.17 7.69 2.23
C VAL A 68 1.69 8.04 1.95
N LEU A 69 1.24 7.94 0.70
CA LEU A 69 -0.17 8.09 0.32
C LEU A 69 -1.04 7.02 0.99
N ILE A 70 -0.70 5.74 0.83
CA ILE A 70 -1.38 4.59 1.43
C ILE A 70 -1.54 4.78 2.94
N GLU A 71 -0.44 5.05 3.64
CA GLU A 71 -0.47 5.24 5.09
C GLU A 71 -1.27 6.49 5.50
N THR A 72 -1.40 7.48 4.61
CA THR A 72 -2.28 8.63 4.86
C THR A 72 -3.75 8.23 4.76
N LEU A 73 -4.14 7.47 3.73
CA LEU A 73 -5.51 6.98 3.59
C LEU A 73 -5.92 6.13 4.80
N VAL A 74 -5.04 5.21 5.21
CA VAL A 74 -5.24 4.37 6.39
C VAL A 74 -5.33 5.21 7.67
N ALA A 75 -4.44 6.18 7.86
CA ALA A 75 -4.49 7.07 9.03
C ALA A 75 -5.77 7.93 9.09
N LEU A 76 -6.43 8.15 7.95
CA LEU A 76 -7.71 8.87 7.85
C LEU A 76 -8.94 7.95 7.93
N GLY A 77 -8.74 6.64 8.15
CA GLY A 77 -9.78 5.66 8.47
C GLY A 77 -10.11 4.66 7.37
N ALA A 78 -9.39 4.68 6.24
CA ALA A 78 -9.63 3.76 5.14
C ALA A 78 -9.03 2.37 5.40
N GLU A 79 -9.68 1.35 4.84
CA GLU A 79 -9.05 0.06 4.52
C GLU A 79 -8.65 0.09 3.04
N VAL A 80 -7.49 -0.49 2.70
CA VAL A 80 -6.99 -0.47 1.33
C VAL A 80 -6.43 -1.83 0.90
N ARG A 81 -6.51 -2.11 -0.41
CA ARG A 81 -5.83 -3.20 -1.11
C ARG A 81 -5.15 -2.62 -2.34
N TRP A 82 -3.90 -3.01 -2.62
CA TRP A 82 -3.07 -2.26 -3.57
C TRP A 82 -2.31 -3.14 -4.58
N SER A 83 -2.25 -2.69 -5.83
CA SER A 83 -1.39 -3.20 -6.89
C SER A 83 -0.63 -2.07 -7.56
N SER A 84 0.42 -2.41 -8.30
CA SER A 84 1.09 -1.46 -9.19
C SER A 84 0.32 -1.35 -10.51
N CYS A 85 0.34 -0.18 -11.16
CA CYS A 85 -0.19 0.02 -12.52
C CYS A 85 0.88 -0.17 -13.62
N ASN A 86 2.11 -0.55 -13.25
CA ASN A 86 3.16 -0.82 -14.22
C ASN A 86 4.20 -1.82 -13.69
N ILE A 87 4.47 -2.84 -14.51
CA ILE A 87 5.33 -4.00 -14.22
C ILE A 87 6.77 -3.65 -13.80
N PHE A 88 7.30 -2.47 -14.13
CA PHE A 88 8.67 -2.07 -13.80
C PHE A 88 8.75 -0.96 -12.74
N SER A 89 7.62 -0.39 -12.34
CA SER A 89 7.59 0.81 -11.52
C SER A 89 7.73 0.55 -10.02
N THR A 90 7.43 -0.67 -9.57
CA THR A 90 7.51 -1.06 -8.16
C THR A 90 8.91 -0.83 -7.60
N GLN A 91 8.95 -0.26 -6.40
CA GLN A 91 10.11 -0.26 -5.52
C GLN A 91 9.87 -1.35 -4.48
N ASP A 92 10.58 -2.47 -4.58
CA ASP A 92 10.28 -3.68 -3.79
C ASP A 92 10.38 -3.44 -2.28
N GLN A 93 11.28 -2.56 -1.85
CA GLN A 93 11.37 -2.16 -0.46
C GLN A 93 10.14 -1.38 0.02
N ALA A 94 9.51 -0.57 -0.84
CA ALA A 94 8.28 0.13 -0.54
C ALA A 94 7.11 -0.86 -0.38
N ALA A 95 6.97 -1.79 -1.32
CA ALA A 95 5.96 -2.85 -1.27
C ALA A 95 6.12 -3.71 0.00
N ALA A 96 7.36 -4.13 0.32
CA ALA A 96 7.65 -4.88 1.53
C ALA A 96 7.30 -4.11 2.82
N ALA A 97 7.54 -2.80 2.86
CA ALA A 97 7.19 -1.97 4.01
C ALA A 97 5.67 -1.84 4.22
N ILE A 98 4.89 -1.77 3.13
CA ILE A 98 3.43 -1.78 3.17
C ILE A 98 2.89 -3.14 3.61
N ALA A 99 3.42 -4.23 3.05
CA ALA A 99 3.06 -5.59 3.48
C ALA A 99 3.35 -5.82 4.97
N ALA A 100 4.53 -5.42 5.45
CA ALA A 100 4.91 -5.52 6.87
C ALA A 100 4.05 -4.63 7.79
N ALA A 101 3.42 -3.58 7.27
CA ALA A 101 2.44 -2.77 8.00
C ALA A 101 1.05 -3.44 8.10
N GLY A 102 0.87 -4.64 7.54
CA GLY A 102 -0.40 -5.37 7.55
C GLY A 102 -1.40 -4.89 6.51
N ILE A 103 -0.92 -4.28 5.42
CA ILE A 103 -1.75 -3.78 4.32
C ILE A 103 -1.59 -4.71 3.13
N ALA A 104 -2.71 -5.08 2.50
CA ALA A 104 -2.70 -5.97 1.35
C ALA A 104 -2.09 -5.28 0.13
N VAL A 105 -0.96 -5.80 -0.33
CA VAL A 105 -0.23 -5.30 -1.49
C VAL A 105 0.25 -6.47 -2.34
N TYR A 106 -0.02 -6.41 -3.64
CA TYR A 106 0.41 -7.38 -4.63
C TYR A 106 1.19 -6.62 -5.69
N ALA A 107 2.51 -6.53 -5.48
CA ALA A 107 3.38 -5.77 -6.35
C ALA A 107 4.85 -6.19 -6.17
N TRP A 108 5.55 -6.40 -7.28
CA TRP A 108 7.01 -6.51 -7.34
C TRP A 108 7.56 -5.91 -8.63
N LYS A 109 8.85 -5.58 -8.63
CA LYS A 109 9.51 -5.07 -9.83
C LYS A 109 9.83 -6.21 -10.78
N GLY A 110 9.47 -6.03 -12.06
CA GLY A 110 9.71 -7.02 -13.11
C GLY A 110 8.65 -8.13 -13.15
N GLU A 111 7.41 -7.79 -12.79
CA GLU A 111 6.24 -8.63 -13.06
C GLU A 111 6.15 -9.00 -14.55
N THR A 112 5.64 -10.19 -14.83
CA THR A 112 5.09 -10.53 -16.15
C THR A 112 3.69 -9.94 -16.32
N GLU A 113 3.18 -9.87 -17.55
CA GLU A 113 1.81 -9.42 -17.82
C GLU A 113 0.75 -10.29 -17.11
N GLU A 114 0.98 -11.60 -17.00
CA GLU A 114 0.07 -12.50 -16.28
C GLU A 114 0.08 -12.22 -14.78
N GLU A 115 1.25 -11.95 -14.21
CA GLU A 115 1.39 -11.58 -12.80
C GLU A 115 0.79 -10.21 -12.50
N TYR A 116 0.90 -9.26 -13.43
CA TYR A 116 0.28 -7.94 -13.34
C TYR A 116 -1.24 -8.03 -13.23
N GLU A 117 -1.88 -8.74 -14.17
CA GLU A 117 -3.33 -8.98 -14.15
C GLU A 117 -3.74 -9.73 -12.88
N TRP A 118 -2.97 -10.75 -12.49
CA TRP A 118 -3.19 -11.47 -11.24
C TRP A 118 -3.12 -10.53 -10.03
N CYS A 119 -2.15 -9.64 -9.94
CA CYS A 119 -2.02 -8.68 -8.85
C CYS A 119 -3.27 -7.79 -8.75
N ILE A 120 -3.79 -7.30 -9.88
CA ILE A 120 -5.05 -6.53 -9.92
C ILE A 120 -6.21 -7.38 -9.41
N GLU A 121 -6.37 -8.62 -9.88
CA GLU A 121 -7.41 -9.53 -9.40
C GLU A 121 -7.32 -9.76 -7.89
N GLN A 122 -6.12 -9.90 -7.33
CA GLN A 122 -5.93 -10.07 -5.89
C GLN A 122 -6.24 -8.80 -5.09
N THR A 123 -6.14 -7.60 -5.67
CA THR A 123 -6.68 -6.40 -5.01
C THR A 123 -8.19 -6.45 -4.94
N ILE A 124 -8.86 -6.86 -6.04
CA ILE A 124 -10.32 -6.90 -6.17
C ILE A 124 -10.92 -8.01 -5.30
N LEU A 125 -10.28 -9.18 -5.28
CA LEU A 125 -10.77 -10.38 -4.60
C LEU A 125 -10.09 -10.54 -3.24
N LYS A 126 -10.89 -10.84 -2.22
CA LYS A 126 -10.42 -11.30 -0.92
C LYS A 126 -11.03 -12.67 -0.64
N ASP A 127 -10.20 -13.66 -0.32
CA ASP A 127 -10.63 -15.04 -0.09
C ASP A 127 -11.42 -15.64 -1.28
N GLY A 128 -11.06 -15.24 -2.51
CA GLY A 128 -11.69 -15.70 -3.76
C GLY A 128 -13.08 -15.09 -4.04
N GLN A 129 -13.49 -14.09 -3.29
CA GLN A 129 -14.75 -13.36 -3.48
C GLN A 129 -14.49 -11.86 -3.66
N PRO A 130 -15.34 -11.12 -4.40
CA PRO A 130 -15.22 -9.67 -4.48
C PRO A 130 -15.17 -9.04 -3.09
N TRP A 131 -14.11 -8.28 -2.83
CA TRP A 131 -14.04 -7.47 -1.62
C TRP A 131 -15.12 -6.38 -1.70
N ASP A 132 -15.65 -5.96 -0.55
CA ASP A 132 -16.69 -4.93 -0.46
C ASP A 132 -16.13 -3.52 -0.62
N ALA A 133 -15.29 -3.35 -1.64
CA ALA A 133 -14.74 -2.08 -2.08
C ALA A 133 -15.86 -1.10 -2.41
N ASN A 134 -15.63 0.17 -2.07
CA ASN A 134 -16.56 1.26 -2.37
C ASN A 134 -15.89 2.48 -3.01
N MET A 135 -14.57 2.44 -3.21
CA MET A 135 -13.80 3.46 -3.93
C MET A 135 -12.66 2.83 -4.72
N ILE A 136 -12.25 3.53 -5.78
CA ILE A 136 -11.10 3.18 -6.62
C ILE A 136 -10.18 4.41 -6.68
N LEU A 137 -8.87 4.17 -6.56
CA LEU A 137 -7.81 5.14 -6.85
C LEU A 137 -6.92 4.51 -7.91
N ASP A 138 -6.91 5.08 -9.11
CA ASP A 138 -6.34 4.45 -10.30
C ASP A 138 -5.39 5.40 -11.05
N ASP A 139 -4.44 4.83 -11.80
CA ASP A 139 -3.45 5.54 -12.61
C ASP A 139 -3.06 4.71 -13.85
N GLY A 140 -3.83 4.85 -14.94
CA GLY A 140 -3.52 4.29 -16.26
C GLY A 140 -4.37 3.09 -16.64
#